data_AF-A0A2A4GKY6-F1
#
_entry.id   AF-A0A2A4GKY6-F1
#
_cell.length_a   1.000
_cell.length_b   1.000
_cell.length_c   1.000
_cell.angle_alpha   90.00
_cell.angle_beta   90.00
_cell.angle_gamma   90.00
#
_symmetry.space_group_name_H-M   'P 1'
#
loop_
_entity.id
_entity.type
_entity.pdbx_description
1 polymer ?
#
loop_
_entity_poly.entity_id
_entity_poly.type
_entity_poly.pdbx_seq_one_letter_code
_entity_poly.pdbx_strand_id
1 'polypeptide(L)'
;MLNNLFVYGTLCPGERNHYLLADVQGDWYPATLQAVRTDRGWGSAKGYPGIELSDNPDDIVHGWLLKAKDLTATIPQLDEFEGAGYQRVIVEIRYQPNMDMVQTTTAFTYELCFSHQPEEAGPSQFVAKNY
;
A
#
# COMPACT_ATOMS: atom_id res chain seq x y z
N MET A 1 -9.67 11.25 -12.02
CA MET A 1 -9.51 9.97 -11.31
C MET A 1 -8.10 9.89 -10.76
N LEU A 2 -7.91 9.18 -9.65
CA LEU A 2 -6.59 8.99 -9.05
C LEU A 2 -5.90 7.80 -9.74
N ASN A 3 -4.78 8.06 -10.43
CA ASN A 3 -4.06 7.02 -11.20
C ASN A 3 -2.67 6.73 -10.61
N ASN A 4 -2.53 6.99 -9.31
CA ASN A 4 -1.30 6.78 -8.58
C ASN A 4 -1.49 5.59 -7.66
N LEU A 5 -0.56 4.63 -7.69
CA LEU A 5 -0.56 3.45 -6.83
C LEU A 5 0.78 3.36 -6.10
N PHE A 6 0.75 3.34 -4.77
CA PHE A 6 1.89 3.05 -3.93
C PHE A 6 1.91 1.56 -3.60
N VAL A 7 3.07 0.92 -3.80
CA VAL A 7 3.30 -0.49 -3.49
C VAL A 7 4.57 -0.63 -2.65
N TYR A 8 4.54 -1.51 -1.65
CA TYR A 8 5.61 -1.66 -0.66
C TYR A 8 5.98 -3.14 -0.40
N GLY A 9 5.45 -4.05 -1.22
CA GLY A 9 5.57 -5.49 -1.05
C GLY A 9 5.66 -6.23 -2.37
N THR A 10 4.93 -7.33 -2.53
CA THR A 10 5.05 -8.27 -3.66
C THR A 10 4.67 -7.71 -5.03
N LEU A 11 4.11 -6.50 -5.08
CA LEU A 11 3.74 -5.79 -6.30
C LEU A 11 4.86 -4.86 -6.83
N CYS A 12 5.94 -4.68 -6.07
CA CYS A 12 7.09 -3.88 -6.47
C CYS A 12 7.76 -4.42 -7.75
N PRO A 13 8.41 -3.56 -8.57
CA PRO A 13 9.16 -4.00 -9.74
C PRO A 13 10.17 -5.11 -9.42
N GLY A 14 10.09 -6.23 -10.14
CA GLY A 14 10.97 -7.40 -9.93
C GLY A 14 10.46 -8.45 -8.95
N GLU A 15 9.32 -8.20 -8.27
CA GLU A 15 8.71 -9.15 -7.35
C GLU A 15 7.73 -10.11 -8.04
N ARG A 16 7.38 -11.19 -7.34
CA ARG A 16 6.57 -12.31 -7.86
C ARG A 16 5.23 -11.88 -8.45
N ASN A 17 4.58 -10.85 -7.89
CA ASN A 17 3.24 -10.43 -8.29
C ASN A 17 3.25 -9.16 -9.17
N HIS A 18 4.43 -8.68 -9.58
CA HIS A 18 4.55 -7.50 -10.44
C HIS A 18 3.81 -7.66 -11.79
N TYR A 19 3.60 -8.89 -12.25
CA TYR A 19 2.86 -9.17 -13.48
C TYR A 19 1.43 -8.59 -13.48
N LEU A 20 0.80 -8.41 -12.30
CA LEU A 20 -0.51 -7.77 -12.16
C LEU A 20 -0.51 -6.29 -12.58
N LEU A 21 0.66 -5.66 -12.56
CA LEU A 21 0.87 -4.26 -12.95
C LEU A 21 1.64 -4.13 -14.26
N ALA A 22 2.05 -5.23 -14.89
CA ALA A 22 2.89 -5.21 -16.09
C ALA A 22 2.18 -4.59 -17.30
N ASP A 23 0.86 -4.75 -17.40
CA ASP A 23 0.04 -4.17 -18.46
C ASP A 23 -0.30 -2.69 -18.23
N VAL A 24 0.01 -2.16 -17.04
CA VAL A 24 -0.27 -0.76 -16.70
C VAL A 24 0.81 0.15 -17.31
N GLN A 25 0.40 0.99 -18.25
CA GLN A 25 1.28 2.04 -18.75
C GLN A 25 1.48 3.11 -17.68
N GLY A 26 2.72 3.32 -17.26
CA GLY A 26 3.07 4.33 -16.27
C GLY A 26 4.56 4.40 -15.99
N ASP A 27 4.91 5.36 -15.15
CA ASP A 27 6.27 5.54 -14.67
C ASP A 27 6.38 5.09 -13.21
N TRP A 28 7.53 4.50 -12.87
CA TRP A 28 7.84 4.02 -11.53
C TRP A 28 8.84 4.95 -10.86
N TYR A 29 8.53 5.35 -9.62
CA TYR A 29 9.38 6.23 -8.83
C TYR A 29 9.60 5.67 -7.43
N PRO A 30 10.80 5.79 -6.86
CA PRO A 30 11.01 5.47 -5.46
C PRO A 30 10.14 6.39 -4.59
N ALA A 31 9.48 5.82 -3.59
CA ALA A 31 8.55 6.54 -2.73
C ALA A 31 8.61 6.05 -1.28
N THR A 32 8.11 6.91 -0.39
CA THR A 32 8.03 6.69 1.05
C THR A 32 6.67 7.11 1.55
N LEU A 33 6.09 6.30 2.43
CA LEU A 33 4.85 6.55 3.12
C LEU A 33 5.12 6.65 4.63
N GLN A 34 4.47 7.59 5.31
CA GLN A 34 4.51 7.65 6.77
C GLN A 34 3.57 6.58 7.33
N ALA A 35 4.13 5.44 7.70
CA ALA A 35 3.43 4.26 8.14
C ALA A 35 4.38 3.32 8.89
N VAL A 36 3.82 2.39 9.65
CA VAL A 36 4.55 1.27 10.23
C VAL A 36 4.31 0.04 9.36
N ARG A 37 5.39 -0.64 8.97
CA ARG A 37 5.30 -1.94 8.32
C ARG A 37 5.22 -3.03 9.38
N THR A 38 4.17 -3.85 9.31
CA THR A 38 4.03 -5.05 10.13
C THR A 38 4.26 -6.28 9.28
N ASP A 39 5.27 -7.08 9.63
CA ASP A 39 5.51 -8.39 9.00
C ASP A 39 4.62 -9.48 9.63
N ARG A 40 3.75 -9.12 10.57
CA ARG A 40 2.75 -10.00 11.18
C ARG A 40 1.42 -9.89 10.45
N GLY A 41 1.38 -10.29 9.19
CA GLY A 41 0.10 -10.49 8.51
C GLY A 41 -0.76 -11.51 9.30
N TRP A 42 -2.01 -11.17 9.57
CA TRP A 42 -2.98 -12.03 10.27
C TRP A 42 -3.97 -12.66 9.27
N GLY A 43 -4.52 -13.84 9.61
CA GLY A 43 -5.48 -14.54 8.75
C GLY A 43 -4.89 -15.08 7.44
N SER A 44 -5.57 -14.88 6.31
CA SER A 44 -5.11 -15.28 4.96
C SER A 44 -3.84 -14.54 4.51
N ALA A 45 -3.47 -13.44 5.18
CA ALA A 45 -2.26 -12.68 4.95
C ALA A 45 -1.05 -13.18 5.76
N LYS A 46 -1.13 -14.34 6.43
CA LYS A 46 0.01 -14.92 7.20
C LYS A 46 1.30 -14.95 6.35
N GLY A 47 2.25 -14.09 6.71
CA GLY A 47 3.56 -13.98 6.05
C GLY A 47 3.69 -12.91 4.97
N TYR A 48 2.64 -12.11 4.73
CA TYR A 48 2.71 -10.96 3.83
C TYR A 48 2.85 -9.65 4.60
N PRO A 49 3.68 -8.70 4.12
CA PRO A 49 3.88 -7.42 4.79
C PRO A 49 2.62 -6.57 4.65
N GLY A 50 2.16 -5.99 5.75
CA GLY A 50 1.14 -4.94 5.75
C GLY A 50 1.69 -3.62 6.22
N ILE A 51 0.99 -2.55 5.89
CA ILE A 51 1.22 -1.23 6.46
C ILE A 51 0.05 -0.81 7.34
N GLU A 52 0.36 0.02 8.32
CA GLU A 52 -0.59 0.75 9.14
C GLU A 52 -0.17 2.22 9.18
N LEU A 53 -1.09 3.14 8.93
CA LEU A 53 -0.80 4.57 8.94
C LEU A 53 -0.39 5.03 10.34
N SER A 54 0.75 5.70 10.44
CA SER A 54 1.30 6.20 11.71
C SER A 54 1.27 7.72 11.75
N ASP A 55 0.93 8.27 12.91
CA ASP A 55 1.02 9.71 13.16
C ASP A 55 2.45 10.13 13.56
N ASN A 56 3.37 9.17 13.74
CA ASN A 56 4.78 9.43 14.03
C ASN A 56 5.57 9.69 12.72
N PRO A 57 6.23 10.85 12.56
CA PRO A 57 6.99 11.19 11.35
C PRO A 57 8.22 10.33 11.11
N ASP A 58 8.73 9.64 12.14
CA ASP A 58 9.89 8.74 12.03
C ASP A 58 9.53 7.36 11.46
N ASP A 59 8.23 7.00 11.46
CA ASP A 59 7.76 5.74 10.91
C ASP A 59 7.61 5.86 9.39
N ILE A 60 8.60 5.38 8.66
CA ILE A 60 8.67 5.48 7.20
C ILE A 60 8.74 4.10 6.55
N VAL A 61 7.78 3.82 5.68
CA VAL A 61 7.78 2.65 4.79
C VAL A 61 8.30 3.05 3.42
N HIS A 62 9.35 2.36 2.98
CA HIS A 62 9.89 2.49 1.63
C HIS A 62 9.12 1.60 0.66
N GLY A 63 8.86 2.13 -0.53
CA GLY A 63 8.17 1.44 -1.60
C GLY A 63 8.37 2.15 -2.94
N TRP A 64 7.43 1.89 -3.84
CA TRP A 64 7.41 2.44 -5.18
C TRP A 64 6.07 3.09 -5.46
N LEU A 65 6.12 4.23 -6.14
CA LEU A 65 4.96 4.88 -6.73
C LEU A 65 4.90 4.53 -8.21
N LEU A 66 3.81 3.89 -8.61
CA LEU A 66 3.38 3.80 -10.00
C LEU A 66 2.48 4.99 -10.34
N LYS A 67 2.97 5.88 -11.20
CA LYS A 67 2.15 6.91 -11.86
C LYS A 67 1.61 6.36 -13.17
N ALA A 68 0.44 5.75 -13.12
CA ALA A 68 -0.19 5.15 -14.27
C ALA A 68 -0.95 6.20 -15.11
N LYS A 69 -1.05 5.95 -16.42
CA LYS A 69 -1.95 6.70 -17.30
C LYS A 69 -3.41 6.40 -16.98
N ASP A 70 -3.72 5.13 -16.71
CA ASP A 70 -5.05 4.66 -16.34
C ASP A 70 -4.93 3.43 -15.42
N LEU A 71 -5.66 3.45 -14.30
CA LEU A 71 -5.78 2.34 -13.35
C LEU A 71 -7.17 1.72 -13.31
N THR A 72 -8.12 2.25 -14.09
CA THR A 72 -9.55 1.90 -13.98
C THR A 72 -9.80 0.41 -14.22
N ALA A 73 -9.06 -0.20 -15.14
CA ALA A 73 -9.18 -1.62 -15.46
C ALA A 73 -8.37 -2.54 -14.51
N THR A 74 -7.30 -2.03 -13.91
CA THR A 74 -6.39 -2.82 -13.07
C THR A 74 -6.82 -2.84 -11.61
N ILE A 75 -7.38 -1.75 -11.12
CA ILE A 75 -7.84 -1.62 -9.73
C ILE A 75 -8.81 -2.73 -9.32
N PRO A 76 -9.85 -3.08 -10.11
CA PRO A 76 -10.74 -4.20 -9.74
C PRO A 76 -10.01 -5.55 -9.67
N GLN A 77 -8.98 -5.76 -10.49
CA GLN A 77 -8.20 -7.01 -10.48
C GLN A 77 -7.31 -7.09 -9.23
N LEU A 78 -6.74 -5.96 -8.81
CA LEU A 78 -5.99 -5.87 -7.56
C LEU A 78 -6.91 -6.06 -6.35
N ASP A 79 -8.08 -5.42 -6.35
CA ASP A 79 -9.09 -5.59 -5.29
C ASP A 79 -9.53 -7.08 -5.17
N GLU A 80 -9.68 -7.79 -6.30
CA GLU A 80 -10.00 -9.24 -6.29
C GLU A 80 -8.81 -10.10 -5.82
N PHE A 81 -7.59 -9.77 -6.23
CA PHE A 81 -6.37 -10.48 -5.87
C PHE A 81 -6.04 -10.37 -4.37
N GLU A 82 -6.07 -9.15 -3.84
CA GLU A 82 -5.81 -8.88 -2.43
C GLU A 82 -6.94 -9.41 -1.54
N GLY A 83 -8.17 -9.42 -2.08
CA GLY A 83 -9.35 -9.97 -1.44
C GLY A 83 -9.68 -9.32 -0.09
N ALA A 84 -10.33 -10.07 0.80
CA ALA A 84 -10.75 -9.56 2.11
C ALA A 84 -9.60 -9.29 3.10
N GLY A 85 -8.36 -9.65 2.75
CA GLY A 85 -7.19 -9.49 3.62
C GLY A 85 -6.64 -8.06 3.63
N TYR A 86 -6.88 -7.30 2.58
CA TYR A 86 -6.44 -5.92 2.47
C TYR A 86 -7.57 -5.01 2.01
N GLN A 87 -7.50 -3.75 2.42
CA GLN A 87 -8.40 -2.70 1.95
C GLN A 87 -7.61 -1.63 1.20
N ARG A 88 -8.22 -1.13 0.13
CA ARG A 88 -7.66 -0.01 -0.62
C ARG A 88 -7.96 1.30 0.09
N VAL A 89 -6.91 2.04 0.40
CA VAL A 89 -7.00 3.38 1.01
C VAL A 89 -6.26 4.41 0.19
N ILE A 90 -6.62 5.67 0.39
CA ILE A 90 -5.98 6.81 -0.24
C ILE A 90 -5.01 7.43 0.76
N VAL A 91 -3.74 7.53 0.39
CA VAL A 91 -2.68 8.01 1.26
C VAL A 91 -1.89 9.13 0.59
N GLU A 92 -1.25 9.95 1.41
CA GLU A 92 -0.26 10.91 0.94
C GLU A 92 1.14 10.29 1.05
N ILE A 93 1.85 10.25 -0.07
CA ILE A 93 3.20 9.71 -0.16
C ILE A 93 4.19 10.76 -0.62
N ARG A 94 5.43 10.61 -0.18
CA ARG A 94 6.58 11.36 -0.72
C ARG A 94 7.26 10.49 -1.77
N TYR A 95 7.53 11.01 -2.95
CA TYR A 95 8.20 10.31 -4.03
C TYR A 95 9.28 11.19 -4.66
N GLN A 96 10.28 10.55 -5.26
CA GLN A 96 11.45 11.23 -5.79
C GLN A 96 11.55 10.98 -7.30
N PRO A 97 11.02 11.88 -8.15
CA PRO A 97 11.10 11.72 -9.61
C PRO A 97 12.51 11.89 -10.18
N ASN A 98 13.40 12.58 -9.47
CA ASN A 98 14.81 12.75 -9.81
C ASN A 98 15.64 13.01 -8.54
N MET A 99 16.97 12.88 -8.63
CA MET A 99 17.87 12.89 -7.46
C MET A 99 17.75 14.13 -6.56
N ASP A 100 17.33 15.28 -7.08
CA ASP A 100 17.34 16.55 -6.35
C ASP A 100 15.95 17.05 -5.95
N MET A 101 14.87 16.31 -6.25
CA MET A 101 13.50 16.75 -5.98
C MET A 101 12.68 15.67 -5.29
N VAL A 102 12.18 15.98 -4.10
CA VAL A 102 11.12 15.22 -3.44
C VAL A 102 9.81 15.94 -3.67
N GLN A 103 8.79 15.19 -4.09
CA GLN A 103 7.43 15.69 -4.23
C GLN A 103 6.47 14.86 -3.39
N THR A 104 5.34 15.44 -3.08
CA THR A 104 4.25 14.76 -2.38
C THR A 104 3.10 14.55 -3.35
N THR A 105 2.46 13.40 -3.30
CA THR A 105 1.25 13.13 -4.08
C THR A 105 0.33 12.17 -3.35
N THR A 106 -0.94 12.22 -3.72
CA THR A 106 -1.94 11.26 -3.27
C THR A 106 -1.82 9.98 -4.11
N ALA A 107 -1.92 8.82 -3.49
CA ALA A 107 -1.91 7.52 -4.16
C ALA A 107 -2.86 6.53 -3.48
N PHE A 108 -3.34 5.55 -4.23
CA PHE A 108 -3.93 4.35 -3.66
C PHE A 108 -2.83 3.50 -3.03
N THR A 109 -3.12 2.83 -1.94
CA THR A 109 -2.31 1.75 -1.38
C THR A 109 -3.24 0.69 -0.80
N TYR A 110 -2.75 -0.52 -0.64
CA TYR A 110 -3.44 -1.57 0.07
C TYR A 110 -2.90 -1.65 1.49
N GLU A 111 -3.74 -1.56 2.51
CA GLU A 111 -3.37 -1.78 3.91
C GLU A 111 -4.07 -3.02 4.46
N LEU A 112 -3.53 -3.63 5.52
CA LEU A 112 -4.14 -4.81 6.12
C LEU A 112 -5.51 -4.47 6.70
N CYS A 113 -6.51 -5.26 6.36
CA CYS A 113 -7.85 -5.12 6.93
C CYS A 113 -7.90 -5.85 8.29
N PHE A 114 -7.92 -5.08 9.39
CA PHE A 114 -8.00 -5.64 10.75
C PHE A 114 -9.40 -6.14 11.14
N SER A 115 -10.41 -5.92 10.31
CA SER A 115 -11.82 -6.24 10.62
C SER A 115 -12.15 -7.74 10.68
N HIS A 116 -11.22 -8.62 10.28
CA HIS A 116 -11.35 -10.09 10.36
C HIS A 116 -10.52 -10.69 11.51
N GLN A 117 -10.43 -10.01 12.65
CA GLN A 117 -9.93 -10.60 13.89
C GLN A 117 -10.89 -11.72 14.35
N PRO A 118 -10.51 -13.01 14.37
CA PRO A 118 -11.12 -13.92 15.33
C PRO A 118 -10.76 -13.40 16.73
N GLU A 119 -11.73 -13.37 17.65
CA GLU A 119 -11.72 -12.75 19.00
C GLU A 119 -10.55 -13.11 19.95
N GLU A 120 -9.51 -13.81 19.51
CA GLU A 120 -8.44 -14.32 20.37
C GLU A 120 -7.15 -13.47 20.42
N ALA A 121 -7.11 -12.31 19.78
CA ALA A 121 -6.03 -11.35 19.99
C ALA A 121 -6.57 -10.17 20.81
N GLY A 122 -5.97 -9.92 21.98
CA GLY A 122 -6.30 -8.83 22.89
C GLY A 122 -6.35 -7.44 22.22
N PRO A 123 -6.78 -6.40 22.96
CA PRO A 123 -7.19 -5.13 22.39
C PRO A 123 -6.14 -4.59 21.43
N SER A 124 -6.57 -4.30 20.20
CA SER A 124 -5.76 -3.58 19.22
C SER A 124 -5.21 -2.33 19.91
N GLN A 125 -3.88 -2.22 20.02
CA GLN A 125 -3.23 -1.09 20.67
C GLN A 125 -3.32 0.20 19.84
N PHE A 126 -3.94 0.13 18.67
CA PHE A 126 -3.96 1.21 17.71
C PHE A 126 -5.39 1.69 17.45
N VAL A 127 -5.52 3.01 17.59
CA VAL A 127 -6.77 3.75 17.72
C VAL A 127 -7.60 3.58 16.45
N ALA A 128 -8.79 3.02 16.59
CA ALA A 128 -9.82 3.09 15.57
C ALA A 128 -10.13 4.56 15.26
N LYS A 129 -9.74 5.04 14.07
CA LYS A 129 -10.17 6.33 13.55
C LYS A 129 -11.65 6.20 13.16
N ASN A 130 -12.54 6.52 14.10
CA ASN A 130 -13.95 6.79 13.81
C ASN A 130 -14.03 8.08 12.98
N TYR A 131 -14.53 7.97 11.75
CA TYR A 131 -15.09 9.09 10.99
C TYR A 131 -16.58 9.23 11.30
#